data_AF-A0A1T2KUB3-F1
#
_entry.id   AF-A0A1T2KUB3-F1
#
_cell.length_a   1.000
_cell.length_b   1.000
_cell.length_c   1.000
_cell.angle_alpha   90.00
_cell.angle_beta   90.00
_cell.angle_gamma   90.00
#
_symmetry.space_group_name_H-M   'P 1'
#
loop_
_entity.id
_entity.type
_entity.pdbx_description
1 polymer ?
#
loop_
_entity_poly.entity_id
_entity_poly.type
_entity_poly.pdbx_seq_one_letter_code
_entity_poly.pdbx_strand_id
1 'polypeptide(L)'
;MRKIHPIACSLSLAGLLISVAPGVHADAAAGKAVYDGKGACASCHGVTGKGDSPAAAALNPKPRSFSEGVFKYDTDGDGDGDGDGDGKAGTDTDLFNIIKDGSAKYGGAATMPCRADIPDAEIQALVAYIRALKN
;
A
#
# COMPACT_ATOMS: atom_id res chain seq x y z
N MET A 1 -6.07 45.31 62.53
CA MET A 1 -6.91 45.21 61.32
C MET A 1 -6.06 44.58 60.21
N ARG A 2 -6.21 43.28 59.94
CA ARG A 2 -5.44 42.55 58.91
C ARG A 2 -6.35 42.35 57.70
N LYS A 3 -6.02 42.99 56.57
CA LYS A 3 -6.75 42.85 55.30
C LYS A 3 -6.40 41.50 54.67
N ILE A 4 -7.42 40.67 54.49
CA ILE A 4 -7.37 39.37 53.82
C ILE A 4 -7.54 39.64 52.32
N HIS A 5 -6.57 39.23 51.50
CA HIS A 5 -6.70 39.26 50.04
C HIS A 5 -7.01 37.83 49.54
N PRO A 6 -7.98 37.63 48.64
CA PRO A 6 -8.24 36.31 48.07
C PRO A 6 -7.18 35.99 47.01
N ILE A 7 -6.52 34.86 47.19
CA ILE A 7 -5.62 34.25 46.19
C ILE A 7 -6.52 33.68 45.09
N ALA A 8 -6.59 34.37 43.96
CA ALA A 8 -7.21 33.84 42.75
C ALA A 8 -6.30 32.73 42.18
N CYS A 9 -6.80 31.49 42.25
CA CYS A 9 -6.22 30.33 41.59
C CYS A 9 -6.51 30.45 40.08
N SER A 10 -5.56 31.01 39.35
CA SER A 10 -5.62 31.07 37.88
C SER A 10 -5.32 29.68 37.32
N LEU A 11 -6.35 28.91 37.00
CA LEU A 11 -6.23 27.75 36.12
C LEU A 11 -5.85 28.25 34.72
N SER A 12 -4.55 28.26 34.44
CA SER A 12 -4.07 28.31 33.06
C SER A 12 -4.32 26.93 32.44
N LEU A 13 -5.38 26.83 31.64
CA LEU A 13 -5.56 25.74 30.69
C LEU A 13 -4.40 25.82 29.69
N ALA A 14 -3.30 25.12 29.99
CA ALA A 14 -2.31 24.78 28.99
C ALA A 14 -3.01 23.87 27.98
N GLY A 15 -3.48 24.46 26.88
CA GLY A 15 -4.06 23.74 25.76
C GLY A 15 -3.01 22.75 25.24
N LEU A 16 -3.24 21.47 25.52
CA LEU A 16 -2.52 20.37 24.91
C LEU A 16 -2.80 20.44 23.40
N LEU A 17 -1.83 20.96 22.65
CA LEU A 17 -1.82 20.84 21.19
C LEU A 17 -1.63 19.36 20.87
N ILE A 18 -2.74 18.63 20.78
CA ILE A 18 -2.76 17.32 20.15
C ILE A 18 -2.46 17.59 18.68
N SER A 19 -1.18 17.43 18.32
CA SER A 19 -0.76 17.34 16.94
C SER A 19 -1.36 16.03 16.41
N VAL A 20 -2.53 16.13 15.81
CA VAL A 20 -3.11 15.03 15.04
C VAL A 20 -2.19 14.85 13.83
N ALA A 21 -1.25 13.92 13.93
CA ALA A 21 -0.55 13.42 12.76
C ALA A 21 -1.63 12.99 11.75
N PRO A 22 -1.58 13.45 10.49
CA PRO A 22 -2.48 12.95 9.48
C PRO A 22 -2.39 11.42 9.47
N GLY A 23 -3.55 10.77 9.53
CA GLY A 23 -3.64 9.32 9.45
C GLY A 23 -2.82 8.81 8.27
N VAL A 24 -2.17 7.68 8.49
CA VAL A 24 -1.24 6.97 7.59
C VAL A 24 -1.93 6.45 6.33
N HIS A 25 -2.60 7.31 5.56
CA HIS A 25 -2.84 7.00 4.17
C HIS A 25 -1.48 7.04 3.48
N ALA A 26 -0.97 5.86 3.11
CA ALA A 26 0.31 5.77 2.43
C ALA A 26 0.26 6.65 1.17
N ASP A 27 1.28 7.47 0.98
CA ASP A 27 1.31 8.49 -0.07
C ASP A 27 1.50 7.83 -1.45
N ALA A 28 0.46 7.87 -2.29
CA ALA A 28 0.49 7.34 -3.65
C ALA A 28 1.57 8.00 -4.52
N ALA A 29 1.95 9.25 -4.26
CA ALA A 29 3.04 9.90 -4.98
C ALA A 29 4.41 9.31 -4.60
N ALA A 30 4.64 9.05 -3.32
CA ALA A 30 5.81 8.31 -2.85
C ALA A 30 5.83 6.88 -3.44
N GLY A 31 4.67 6.22 -3.48
CA GLY A 31 4.51 4.92 -4.13
C GLY A 31 4.89 4.93 -5.61
N LYS A 32 4.43 5.94 -6.35
CA LYS A 32 4.81 6.13 -7.76
C LYS A 32 6.30 6.28 -7.95
N ALA A 33 6.97 7.05 -7.09
CA ALA A 33 8.42 7.23 -7.17
C ALA A 33 9.18 5.91 -6.95
N VAL A 34 8.71 5.05 -6.05
CA VAL A 34 9.27 3.70 -5.85
C VAL A 34 8.97 2.82 -7.07
N TYR A 35 7.73 2.85 -7.57
CA TYR A 35 7.26 2.05 -8.71
C TYR A 35 8.09 2.29 -9.98
N ASP A 36 8.36 3.55 -10.29
CA ASP A 36 9.14 3.96 -11.46
C ASP A 36 10.66 3.86 -11.22
N GLY A 37 11.10 3.99 -9.96
CA GLY A 37 12.50 4.05 -9.56
C GLY A 37 13.06 2.70 -9.11
N LYS A 38 13.47 2.62 -7.84
CA LYS A 38 14.15 1.44 -7.27
C LYS A 38 13.30 0.16 -7.30
N GLY A 39 11.98 0.30 -7.28
CA GLY A 39 11.06 -0.81 -7.47
C GLY A 39 11.10 -1.36 -8.89
N ALA A 40 11.45 -0.54 -9.88
CA ALA A 40 11.50 -0.93 -11.29
C ALA A 40 10.23 -1.68 -11.77
N CYS A 41 9.10 -1.46 -11.09
CA CYS A 41 7.86 -2.21 -11.26
C CYS A 41 7.29 -1.98 -12.67
N ALA A 42 7.40 -0.74 -13.16
CA ALA A 42 6.99 -0.34 -14.50
C ALA A 42 7.68 -1.15 -15.62
N SER A 43 8.88 -1.70 -15.36
CA SER A 43 9.63 -2.48 -16.35
C SER A 43 8.88 -3.76 -16.75
N CYS A 44 8.08 -4.32 -15.85
CA CYS A 44 7.27 -5.51 -16.09
C CYS A 44 5.77 -5.17 -16.14
N HIS A 45 5.27 -4.37 -15.21
CA HIS A 45 3.84 -4.04 -15.13
C HIS A 45 3.41 -2.86 -16.02
N GLY A 46 4.36 -2.16 -16.64
CA GLY A 46 4.11 -0.98 -17.48
C GLY A 46 3.86 0.28 -16.65
N VAL A 47 4.05 1.46 -17.24
CA VAL A 47 3.89 2.75 -16.53
C VAL A 47 2.45 3.01 -16.09
N THR A 48 1.48 2.37 -16.75
CA THR A 48 0.05 2.46 -16.40
C THR A 48 -0.42 1.31 -15.50
N GLY A 49 0.45 0.35 -15.19
CA GLY A 49 0.10 -0.84 -14.40
C GLY A 49 -0.78 -1.86 -15.11
N LYS A 50 -0.91 -1.79 -16.44
CA LYS A 50 -1.78 -2.67 -17.24
C LYS A 50 -1.08 -3.95 -17.72
N GLY A 51 0.14 -4.19 -17.26
CA GLY A 51 0.99 -5.25 -17.79
C GLY A 51 1.34 -5.01 -19.26
N ASP A 52 1.49 -3.74 -19.67
CA ASP A 52 1.65 -3.32 -21.07
C ASP A 52 3.09 -2.93 -21.43
N SER A 53 4.07 -3.30 -20.58
CA SER A 53 5.49 -3.14 -20.91
C SER A 53 5.94 -4.09 -22.02
N PRO A 54 7.00 -3.76 -22.79
CA PRO A 54 7.61 -4.71 -23.72
C PRO A 54 8.05 -6.03 -23.06
N ALA A 55 8.51 -5.98 -21.81
CA ALA A 55 8.88 -7.18 -21.07
C ALA A 55 7.66 -8.05 -20.75
N ALA A 56 6.50 -7.44 -20.45
CA ALA A 56 5.25 -8.17 -20.18
C ALA A 56 4.83 -9.09 -21.33
N ALA A 57 5.10 -8.69 -22.57
CA ALA A 57 4.78 -9.50 -23.76
C ALA A 57 5.58 -10.81 -23.83
N ALA A 58 6.73 -10.88 -23.15
CA ALA A 58 7.58 -12.07 -23.08
C ALA A 58 7.33 -12.95 -21.83
N LEU A 59 6.46 -12.51 -20.91
CA LEU A 59 6.20 -13.22 -19.66
C LEU A 59 4.96 -14.13 -19.77
N ASN A 60 5.08 -15.34 -19.24
CA ASN A 60 3.96 -16.28 -19.09
C ASN A 60 3.92 -16.83 -17.65
N PRO A 61 2.88 -16.52 -16.85
CA PRO A 61 1.74 -15.68 -17.19
C PRO A 61 2.14 -14.20 -17.36
N LYS A 62 1.36 -13.47 -18.16
CA LYS A 62 1.47 -12.02 -18.29
C LYS A 62 1.20 -11.35 -16.93
N PRO A 63 1.92 -10.28 -16.56
CA PRO A 63 1.58 -9.46 -15.41
C PRO A 63 0.12 -8.99 -15.46
N ARG A 64 -0.58 -9.09 -14.33
CA ARG A 64 -1.99 -8.67 -14.21
C ARG A 64 -2.12 -7.15 -14.38
N SER A 65 -3.25 -6.74 -14.95
CA SER A 65 -3.68 -5.33 -14.99
C SER A 65 -4.20 -4.89 -13.63
N PHE A 66 -3.67 -3.79 -13.09
CA PHE A 66 -4.14 -3.23 -11.83
C PHE A 66 -5.45 -2.44 -11.95
N SER A 67 -5.86 -2.05 -13.17
CA SER A 67 -7.08 -1.27 -13.41
C SER A 67 -8.37 -2.02 -13.01
N GLU A 68 -8.33 -3.36 -12.98
CA GLU A 68 -9.49 -4.18 -12.60
C GLU A 68 -9.75 -4.16 -11.09
N GLY A 69 -8.72 -3.87 -10.28
CA GLY A 69 -8.80 -3.89 -8.82
C GLY A 69 -9.10 -5.28 -8.21
N VAL A 70 -9.08 -6.33 -9.03
CA VAL A 70 -9.25 -7.73 -8.59
C VAL A 70 -7.87 -8.37 -8.49
N PHE A 71 -7.49 -8.77 -7.29
CA PHE A 71 -6.25 -9.53 -7.04
C PHE A 71 -6.59 -11.02 -6.90
N LYS A 72 -5.61 -11.91 -7.15
CA LYS A 72 -5.84 -13.35 -7.34
C LYS A 72 -5.49 -14.20 -6.12
N TYR A 73 -4.65 -13.66 -5.24
CA TYR A 73 -4.02 -14.44 -4.18
C TYR A 73 -4.49 -13.87 -2.86
N ASP A 74 -5.28 -14.66 -2.13
CA ASP A 74 -5.50 -14.51 -0.70
C ASP A 74 -4.22 -14.98 0.01
N THR A 75 -3.56 -14.06 0.68
CA THR A 75 -2.28 -14.27 1.35
C THR A 75 -2.39 -14.31 2.88
N ASP A 76 -3.51 -13.85 3.44
CA ASP A 76 -3.72 -13.74 4.88
C ASP A 76 -4.89 -14.60 5.41
N GLY A 77 -5.65 -15.24 4.52
CA GLY A 77 -6.68 -16.21 4.80
C GLY A 77 -8.03 -15.60 5.18
N ASP A 78 -8.27 -14.33 4.86
CA ASP A 78 -9.51 -13.64 5.19
C ASP A 78 -10.67 -13.96 4.22
N GLY A 79 -10.35 -14.64 3.11
CA GLY A 79 -11.31 -15.08 2.10
C GLY A 79 -11.74 -13.98 1.13
N ASP A 80 -10.98 -12.89 1.01
CA ASP A 80 -11.15 -11.94 -0.09
C ASP A 80 -9.99 -12.03 -1.11
N GLY A 81 -10.33 -11.95 -2.41
CA GLY A 81 -9.32 -11.95 -3.47
C GLY A 81 -8.74 -13.29 -3.94
N ASP A 82 -9.39 -14.43 -3.71
CA ASP A 82 -8.91 -15.76 -4.17
C ASP A 82 -9.50 -16.23 -5.52
N GLY A 83 -10.40 -15.45 -6.12
CA GLY A 83 -11.09 -15.89 -7.34
C GLY A 83 -12.13 -16.98 -7.10
N ASP A 84 -12.63 -17.12 -5.86
CA ASP A 84 -13.81 -17.92 -5.50
C ASP A 84 -15.13 -17.44 -6.14
N GLY A 85 -15.13 -16.20 -6.66
CA GLY A 85 -16.27 -15.61 -7.36
C GLY A 85 -17.21 -14.80 -6.46
N ASP A 86 -16.80 -14.42 -5.24
CA ASP A 86 -17.61 -13.60 -4.34
C ASP A 86 -17.68 -12.10 -4.73
N GLY A 87 -16.78 -11.67 -5.62
CA GLY A 87 -16.74 -10.33 -6.19
C GLY A 87 -16.00 -9.29 -5.34
N LYS A 88 -15.28 -9.69 -4.28
CA LYS A 88 -14.48 -8.76 -3.48
C LYS A 88 -13.11 -8.52 -4.10
N ALA A 89 -12.66 -7.28 -4.00
CA ALA A 89 -11.30 -6.91 -4.36
C ALA A 89 -10.37 -7.40 -3.25
N GLY A 90 -9.35 -8.20 -3.58
CA GLY A 90 -8.35 -8.64 -2.60
C GLY A 90 -7.76 -7.48 -1.80
N THR A 91 -7.37 -7.72 -0.55
CA THR A 91 -6.97 -6.71 0.43
C THR A 91 -5.67 -5.95 0.09
N ASP A 92 -5.43 -4.86 0.82
CA ASP A 92 -4.13 -4.20 0.83
C ASP A 92 -3.04 -5.09 1.47
N THR A 93 -3.42 -5.99 2.38
CA THR A 93 -2.54 -7.00 2.96
C THR A 93 -2.04 -7.96 1.88
N ASP A 94 -2.92 -8.40 0.97
CA ASP A 94 -2.55 -9.27 -0.14
C ASP A 94 -1.55 -8.64 -1.07
N LEU A 95 -1.81 -7.39 -1.44
CA LEU A 95 -0.88 -6.62 -2.26
C LEU A 95 0.48 -6.47 -1.57
N PHE A 96 0.47 -6.11 -0.28
CA PHE A 96 1.68 -5.96 0.50
C PHE A 96 2.50 -7.27 0.52
N ASN A 97 1.84 -8.39 0.83
CA ASN A 97 2.45 -9.70 0.93
C ASN A 97 2.99 -10.19 -0.41
N ILE A 98 2.24 -10.00 -1.51
CA ILE A 98 2.69 -10.34 -2.86
C ILE A 98 3.93 -9.53 -3.26
N ILE A 99 3.97 -8.22 -2.95
CA ILE A 99 5.14 -7.39 -3.24
C ILE A 99 6.32 -7.82 -2.36
N LYS A 100 6.08 -8.03 -1.07
CA LYS A 100 7.13 -8.38 -0.11
C LYS A 100 7.76 -9.72 -0.43
N ASP A 101 6.95 -10.75 -0.59
CA ASP A 101 7.39 -12.14 -0.63
C ASP A 101 7.44 -12.74 -2.05
N GLY A 102 6.87 -12.03 -3.03
CA GLY A 102 6.73 -12.53 -4.39
C GLY A 102 5.56 -13.51 -4.52
N SER A 103 5.06 -13.68 -5.75
CA SER A 103 3.81 -14.43 -5.95
C SER A 103 3.97 -15.95 -5.82
N ALA A 104 5.19 -16.49 -6.00
CA ALA A 104 5.44 -17.93 -5.92
C ALA A 104 5.09 -18.56 -4.56
N LYS A 105 5.26 -17.80 -3.47
CA LYS A 105 4.92 -18.23 -2.11
C LYS A 105 3.42 -18.56 -1.97
N TYR A 106 2.58 -17.92 -2.77
CA TYR A 106 1.12 -18.01 -2.74
C TYR A 106 0.56 -18.78 -3.95
N GLY A 107 1.37 -19.62 -4.59
CA GLY A 107 0.95 -20.41 -5.76
C GLY A 107 0.92 -19.64 -7.08
N GLY A 108 1.56 -18.46 -7.13
CA GLY A 108 1.76 -17.66 -8.33
C GLY A 108 3.04 -17.94 -9.08
N ALA A 109 3.35 -17.08 -10.05
CA ALA A 109 4.52 -17.24 -10.91
C ALA A 109 5.79 -16.69 -10.24
N ALA A 110 6.88 -17.45 -10.31
CA ALA A 110 8.19 -17.03 -9.81
C ALA A 110 8.77 -15.80 -10.55
N THR A 111 8.19 -15.44 -11.69
CA THR A 111 8.54 -14.22 -12.45
C THR A 111 8.12 -12.93 -11.76
N MET A 112 7.23 -12.97 -10.77
CA MET A 112 6.99 -11.86 -9.86
C MET A 112 7.85 -12.05 -8.60
N PRO A 113 9.02 -11.38 -8.52
CA PRO A 113 10.00 -11.63 -7.48
C PRO A 113 9.58 -11.03 -6.12
N CYS A 114 10.14 -11.60 -5.06
CA CYS A 114 10.16 -11.01 -3.71
C CYS A 114 10.90 -9.66 -3.73
N ARG A 115 10.33 -8.63 -3.09
CA ARG A 115 10.92 -7.30 -2.91
C ARG A 115 11.30 -7.02 -1.46
N ALA A 116 12.01 -7.96 -0.83
CA ALA A 116 12.56 -7.77 0.51
C ALA A 116 13.58 -6.62 0.61
N ASP A 117 14.10 -6.14 -0.53
CA ASP A 117 14.95 -4.96 -0.65
C ASP A 117 14.23 -3.64 -0.38
N ILE A 118 12.89 -3.61 -0.49
CA ILE A 118 12.07 -2.43 -0.28
C ILE A 118 11.56 -2.42 1.18
N PRO A 119 11.76 -1.32 1.94
CA PRO A 119 11.20 -1.18 3.28
C PRO A 119 9.68 -1.24 3.31
N ASP A 120 9.11 -1.77 4.38
CA ASP A 120 7.66 -1.99 4.48
C ASP A 120 6.83 -0.71 4.30
N ALA A 121 7.31 0.43 4.81
CA ALA A 121 6.65 1.72 4.60
C ALA A 121 6.56 2.13 3.11
N GLU A 122 7.55 1.76 2.31
CA GLU A 122 7.55 2.01 0.86
C GLU A 122 6.70 0.99 0.10
N ILE A 123 6.62 -0.25 0.59
CA ILE A 123 5.67 -1.23 0.05
C ILE A 123 4.22 -0.76 0.32
N GLN A 124 3.92 -0.23 1.50
CA GLN A 124 2.62 0.38 1.79
C GLN A 124 2.32 1.55 0.83
N ALA A 125 3.31 2.39 0.51
CA ALA A 125 3.15 3.45 -0.49
C ALA A 125 2.90 2.88 -1.91
N LEU A 126 3.59 1.79 -2.28
CA LEU A 126 3.32 1.06 -3.53
C LEU A 126 1.89 0.53 -3.59
N VAL A 127 1.37 -0.03 -2.49
CA VAL A 127 -0.03 -0.50 -2.41
C VAL A 127 -0.99 0.66 -2.66
N ALA A 128 -0.80 1.81 -2.00
CA ALA A 128 -1.63 2.99 -2.23
C ALA A 128 -1.56 3.48 -3.69
N TYR A 129 -0.37 3.47 -4.31
CA TYR A 129 -0.23 3.80 -5.72
C TYR A 129 -0.95 2.81 -6.64
N ILE A 130 -0.81 1.50 -6.41
CA ILE A 130 -1.48 0.45 -7.19
C ILE A 130 -3.00 0.61 -7.11
N ARG A 131 -3.55 0.91 -5.94
CA ARG A 131 -4.98 1.19 -5.77
C ARG A 131 -5.43 2.42 -6.55
N ALA A 132 -4.59 3.45 -6.63
CA ALA A 132 -4.88 4.65 -7.40
C ALA A 132 -4.87 4.43 -8.93
N LEU A 133 -4.35 3.30 -9.42
CA LEU A 133 -4.37 2.93 -10.85
C LEU A 133 -5.70 2.32 -11.31
N LYS A 134 -6.68 2.16 -10.42
CA LYS A 134 -8.04 1.73 -10.78
C LYS A 134 -8.72 2.82 -11.61
N ASN A 135 -8.78 2.66 -12.93
CA ASN A 135 -9.36 3.61 -13.87
C ASN A 135 -10.11 2.97 -15.03
#